data_AF-A0A967JTP7-F1
#
_entry.id   AF-A0A967JTP7-F1
#
_cell.length_a   1.000
_cell.length_b   1.000
_cell.length_c   1.000
_cell.angle_alpha   90.00
_cell.angle_beta   90.00
_cell.angle_gamma   90.00
#
_symmetry.space_group_name_H-M   'P 1'
#
loop_
_entity.id
_entity.type
_entity.pdbx_description
1 polymer ?
#
loop_
_entity_poly.entity_id
_entity_poly.type
_entity_poly.pdbx_seq_one_letter_code
_entity_poly.pdbx_strand_id
1 'polypeptide(L)'
;MITTGQATRDVFEALDAIGLPPEAAAAQGLAIFKVAMPFPLCEESALEFCRGLERVLVVEHKRSLIETQLKELLYHAPADRRPLVLGKTDEHERPYLAWHGTIEIPDIARALVALVPDGPHAESAAAYLARVDAARAAAGRARGIAQRTPYYCSGCPHNTSTMRLPEGSRALAGIGCHYMASWMTPYTDNFSQMGGEGVAWIGQAPFTDEKHVFANLGDGTYS
;
A
#
# COMPACT_ATOMS: atom_id res chain seq x y z
N MET A 1 -23.19 0.18 3.96
CA MET A 1 -21.78 0.01 3.60
C MET A 1 -21.61 -1.20 2.69
N ILE A 2 -20.71 -1.11 1.71
CA ILE A 2 -20.33 -2.23 0.85
C ILE A 2 -18.84 -2.51 1.07
N THR A 3 -18.50 -3.77 1.30
CA THR A 3 -17.13 -4.20 1.62
C THR A 3 -16.75 -5.46 0.86
N THR A 4 -15.46 -5.76 0.75
CA THR A 4 -14.99 -7.02 0.16
C THR A 4 -13.72 -7.54 0.84
N GLY A 5 -13.57 -8.86 0.91
CA GLY A 5 -12.37 -9.50 1.45
C GLY A 5 -12.02 -9.03 2.87
N GLN A 6 -10.76 -8.65 3.06
CA GLN A 6 -10.23 -8.16 4.35
C GLN A 6 -10.94 -6.91 4.86
N ALA A 7 -11.37 -6.02 3.96
CA ALA A 7 -12.00 -4.75 4.34
C ALA A 7 -13.27 -4.96 5.19
N THR A 8 -13.95 -6.10 5.04
CA THR A 8 -15.08 -6.43 5.92
C THR A 8 -14.66 -6.56 7.38
N ARG A 9 -13.55 -7.27 7.65
CA ARG A 9 -13.01 -7.39 9.01
C ARG A 9 -12.58 -6.02 9.53
N ASP A 10 -11.91 -5.23 8.70
CA ASP A 10 -11.37 -3.94 9.10
C ASP A 10 -12.50 -2.93 9.43
N VAL A 11 -13.67 -3.05 8.78
CA VAL A 11 -14.88 -2.29 9.14
C VAL A 11 -15.41 -2.68 10.53
N PHE A 12 -15.46 -3.97 10.86
CA PHE A 12 -15.87 -4.40 12.21
C PHE A 12 -14.88 -3.96 13.28
N GLU A 13 -13.58 -4.00 12.98
CA GLU A 13 -12.54 -3.50 13.88
C GLU A 13 -12.64 -1.98 14.06
N ALA A 14 -12.99 -1.24 13.01
CA ALA A 14 -13.25 0.20 13.09
C ALA A 14 -14.50 0.53 13.91
N LEU A 15 -15.57 -0.24 13.77
CA LEU A 15 -16.81 -0.13 14.56
C LEU A 15 -16.54 -0.34 16.06
N ASP A 16 -15.81 -1.40 16.40
CA ASP A 16 -15.40 -1.68 17.77
C ASP A 16 -14.51 -0.55 18.33
N ALA A 17 -13.54 -0.09 17.54
CA ALA A 17 -12.63 0.97 17.93
C ALA A 17 -13.32 2.31 18.26
N ILE A 18 -14.42 2.64 17.59
CA ILE A 18 -15.21 3.85 17.87
C ILE A 18 -16.31 3.63 18.92
N GLY A 19 -16.43 2.42 19.49
CA GLY A 19 -17.47 2.09 20.47
C GLY A 19 -18.87 2.01 19.88
N LEU A 20 -18.98 1.61 18.60
CA LEU A 20 -20.26 1.43 17.90
C LEU A 20 -20.46 -0.05 17.56
N PRO A 21 -20.93 -0.89 18.52
CA PRO A 21 -21.13 -2.31 18.26
C PRO A 21 -22.17 -2.55 17.15
N PRO A 22 -22.13 -3.69 16.44
CA PRO A 22 -22.99 -3.95 15.29
C PRO A 22 -24.49 -3.75 15.56
N GLU A 23 -24.97 -4.09 16.77
CA GLU A 23 -26.37 -3.93 17.16
C GLU A 23 -26.77 -2.45 17.25
N ALA A 24 -25.90 -1.62 17.83
CA ALA A 24 -26.11 -0.18 17.91
C ALA A 24 -25.98 0.50 16.54
N ALA A 25 -25.03 0.04 15.71
CA ALA A 25 -24.89 0.49 14.33
C ALA A 25 -26.14 0.17 13.50
N ALA A 26 -26.67 -1.04 13.64
CA ALA A 26 -27.90 -1.48 12.96
C ALA A 26 -29.12 -0.67 13.41
N ALA A 27 -29.23 -0.33 14.70
CA ALA A 27 -30.28 0.54 15.22
C ALA A 27 -30.25 1.96 14.64
N GLN A 28 -29.08 2.40 14.13
CA GLN A 28 -28.90 3.66 13.41
C GLN A 28 -29.07 3.53 11.89
N GLY A 29 -29.53 2.37 11.41
CA GLY A 29 -29.75 2.11 9.98
C GLY A 29 -28.49 1.71 9.21
N LEU A 30 -27.38 1.39 9.88
CA LEU A 30 -26.18 0.87 9.22
C LEU A 30 -26.40 -0.59 8.81
N ALA A 31 -26.36 -0.85 7.50
CA ALA A 31 -26.31 -2.20 6.95
C ALA A 31 -24.96 -2.46 6.28
N ILE A 32 -24.46 -3.70 6.35
CA ILE A 32 -23.19 -4.11 5.72
C ILE A 32 -23.47 -5.17 4.65
N PHE A 33 -23.08 -4.89 3.41
CA PHE A 33 -23.08 -5.84 2.30
C PHE A 33 -21.66 -6.30 2.02
N LYS A 34 -21.40 -7.60 2.24
CA LYS A 34 -20.12 -8.23 1.95
C LYS A 34 -20.14 -8.83 0.54
N VAL A 35 -19.39 -8.23 -0.36
CA VAL A 35 -19.25 -8.69 -1.74
C VAL A 35 -18.22 -9.82 -1.81
N ALA A 36 -18.68 -11.01 -2.20
CA ALA A 36 -17.85 -12.18 -2.41
C ALA A 36 -17.25 -12.24 -3.84
N MET A 37 -18.00 -11.78 -4.84
CA MET A 37 -17.57 -11.68 -6.23
C MET A 37 -17.47 -10.19 -6.62
N PRO A 38 -16.28 -9.58 -6.54
CA PRO A 38 -16.11 -8.15 -6.80
C PRO A 38 -16.13 -7.79 -8.29
N PHE A 39 -15.90 -8.77 -9.18
CA PHE A 39 -16.02 -8.59 -10.62
C PHE A 39 -16.48 -9.89 -11.31
N PRO A 40 -17.54 -9.85 -12.16
CA PRO A 40 -18.49 -8.73 -12.26
C PRO A 40 -19.29 -8.56 -10.96
N LEU A 41 -19.62 -7.33 -10.57
CA LEU A 41 -20.50 -7.07 -9.44
C LEU A 41 -21.92 -7.58 -9.77
N CYS A 42 -22.54 -8.31 -8.84
CA CYS A 42 -23.93 -8.76 -9.03
C CYS A 42 -24.88 -7.55 -9.01
N GLU A 43 -25.43 -7.21 -10.18
CA GLU A 43 -26.33 -6.07 -10.36
C GLU A 43 -27.56 -6.15 -9.46
N GLU A 44 -28.28 -7.27 -9.50
CA GLU A 44 -29.53 -7.46 -8.76
C GLU A 44 -29.32 -7.25 -7.25
N SER A 45 -28.32 -7.92 -6.66
CA SER A 45 -28.01 -7.80 -5.24
C SER A 45 -27.49 -6.41 -4.85
N ALA A 46 -26.69 -5.78 -5.71
CA ALA A 46 -26.16 -4.43 -5.45
C ALA A 46 -27.29 -3.38 -5.45
N LEU A 47 -28.18 -3.44 -6.45
CA LEU A 47 -29.33 -2.53 -6.57
C LEU A 47 -30.38 -2.79 -5.48
N GLU A 48 -30.62 -4.05 -5.12
CA GLU A 48 -31.49 -4.41 -4.00
C GLU A 48 -30.96 -3.84 -2.68
N PHE A 49 -29.67 -4.02 -2.40
CA PHE A 49 -29.03 -3.49 -1.19
C PHE A 49 -29.07 -1.96 -1.12
N CYS A 50 -28.93 -1.28 -2.25
CA CYS A 50 -28.96 0.19 -2.30
C CYS A 50 -30.36 0.79 -2.11
N ARG A 51 -31.42 -0.03 -2.17
CA ARG A 51 -32.80 0.44 -2.12
C ARG A 51 -33.13 1.06 -0.76
N GLY A 52 -33.52 2.33 -0.78
CA GLY A 52 -33.94 3.06 0.43
C GLY A 52 -32.78 3.59 1.29
N LEU A 53 -31.54 3.43 0.83
CA LEU A 53 -30.38 4.06 1.48
C LEU A 53 -30.22 5.50 0.99
N GLU A 54 -29.88 6.42 1.90
CA GLU A 54 -29.48 7.78 1.52
C GLU A 54 -28.02 7.83 1.05
N ARG A 55 -27.15 7.04 1.69
CA ARG A 55 -25.70 7.04 1.49
C ARG A 55 -25.17 5.62 1.47
N VAL A 56 -24.21 5.35 0.59
CA VAL A 56 -23.47 4.09 0.51
C VAL A 56 -21.99 4.38 0.56
N LEU A 57 -21.34 3.97 1.64
CA LEU A 57 -19.88 3.95 1.74
C LEU A 57 -19.33 2.62 1.22
N VAL A 58 -18.49 2.67 0.17
CA VAL A 58 -17.75 1.54 -0.39
C VAL A 58 -16.36 1.50 0.23
N VAL A 59 -16.05 0.43 0.96
CA VAL A 59 -14.74 0.17 1.57
C VAL A 59 -14.09 -1.01 0.85
N GLU A 60 -13.20 -0.70 -0.08
CA GLU A 60 -12.38 -1.67 -0.81
C GLU A 60 -10.91 -1.22 -0.78
N HIS A 61 -9.98 -2.13 -0.54
CA HIS A 61 -8.55 -1.81 -0.59
C HIS A 61 -8.07 -1.64 -2.04
N LYS A 62 -6.96 -0.91 -2.21
CA LYS A 62 -6.37 -0.59 -3.53
C LYS A 62 -7.37 0.21 -4.39
N ARG A 63 -7.24 0.12 -5.71
CA ARG A 63 -8.06 0.87 -6.69
C ARG A 63 -9.54 0.49 -6.59
N SER A 64 -10.41 1.41 -6.99
CA SER A 64 -11.84 1.17 -7.10
C SER A 64 -12.16 0.11 -8.14
N LEU A 65 -12.90 -0.92 -7.73
CA LEU A 65 -13.46 -1.94 -8.61
C LEU A 65 -14.97 -2.03 -8.37
N ILE A 66 -15.40 -2.12 -7.10
CA ILE A 66 -16.81 -2.16 -6.71
C ILE A 66 -17.44 -0.77 -6.83
N GLU A 67 -16.76 0.28 -6.36
CA GLU A 67 -17.29 1.64 -6.38
C GLU A 67 -17.62 2.11 -7.81
N THR A 68 -16.75 1.82 -8.77
CA THR A 68 -16.93 2.20 -10.18
C THR A 68 -18.14 1.49 -10.78
N GLN A 69 -18.23 0.16 -10.63
CA GLN A 69 -19.36 -0.63 -11.12
C GLN A 69 -20.67 -0.18 -10.46
N LEU A 70 -20.65 0.09 -9.15
CA LEU A 70 -21.84 0.55 -8.42
C LEU A 70 -22.33 1.91 -8.92
N LYS A 71 -21.41 2.87 -9.13
CA LYS A 71 -21.75 4.19 -9.70
C LYS A 71 -22.36 4.05 -11.10
N GLU A 72 -21.84 3.13 -11.92
CA GLU A 72 -22.39 2.84 -13.25
C GLU A 72 -23.80 2.24 -13.18
N LEU A 73 -24.02 1.23 -12.33
CA LEU A 73 -25.35 0.63 -12.12
C LEU A 73 -26.39 1.64 -11.62
N LEU A 74 -25.99 2.53 -10.72
CA LEU A 74 -26.87 3.55 -10.15
C LEU A 74 -27.08 4.76 -11.07
N TYR A 75 -26.31 4.92 -12.14
CA TYR A 75 -26.37 6.09 -13.03
C TYR A 75 -27.74 6.25 -13.69
N HIS A 76 -28.40 5.15 -14.03
CA HIS A 76 -29.74 5.13 -14.64
C HIS A 76 -30.88 4.98 -13.62
N ALA A 77 -30.57 4.79 -12.33
CA ALA A 77 -31.60 4.66 -11.29
C ALA A 77 -32.37 5.99 -11.12
N PRO A 78 -33.70 5.96 -10.86
CA PRO A 78 -34.47 7.16 -10.53
C PRO A 78 -33.82 7.97 -9.40
N ALA A 79 -33.85 9.30 -9.50
CA ALA A 79 -33.12 10.19 -8.59
C ALA A 79 -33.55 10.03 -7.12
N ASP A 80 -34.83 9.74 -6.88
CA ASP A 80 -35.42 9.44 -5.57
C ASP A 80 -34.98 8.10 -4.97
N ARG A 81 -34.33 7.24 -5.78
CA ARG A 81 -33.88 5.89 -5.38
C ARG A 81 -32.38 5.72 -5.50
N ARG A 82 -31.64 6.80 -5.75
CA ARG A 82 -30.20 6.80 -5.98
C ARG A 82 -29.45 7.28 -4.74
N PRO A 83 -28.82 6.39 -3.95
CA PRO A 83 -28.00 6.82 -2.83
C PRO A 83 -26.77 7.59 -3.31
N LEU A 84 -26.26 8.47 -2.44
CA LEU A 84 -24.94 9.07 -2.60
C LEU A 84 -23.86 8.01 -2.36
N VAL A 85 -23.04 7.72 -3.36
CA VAL A 85 -21.94 6.75 -3.26
C VAL A 85 -20.65 7.44 -2.82
N LEU A 86 -20.21 7.12 -1.61
CA LEU A 86 -18.94 7.53 -1.01
C LEU A 86 -17.94 6.37 -1.11
N GLY A 87 -16.65 6.66 -1.18
CA GLY A 87 -15.62 5.63 -1.24
C GLY A 87 -14.24 6.25 -1.30
N LYS A 88 -13.58 6.18 -2.47
CA LYS A 88 -12.32 6.90 -2.69
C LYS A 88 -12.49 8.41 -2.66
N THR A 89 -13.67 8.90 -3.01
CA THR A 89 -14.04 10.31 -2.91
C THR A 89 -15.24 10.50 -2.01
N ASP A 90 -15.33 11.70 -1.44
CA ASP A 90 -16.50 12.20 -0.72
C ASP A 90 -17.56 12.78 -1.67
N GLU A 91 -18.63 13.38 -1.13
CA GLU A 91 -19.69 14.08 -1.86
C GLU A 91 -19.25 15.30 -2.65
N HIS A 92 -18.03 15.79 -2.40
CA HIS A 92 -17.42 16.95 -3.03
C HIS A 92 -16.26 16.56 -3.95
N GLU A 93 -16.14 15.28 -4.30
CA GLU A 93 -15.07 14.70 -5.12
C GLU A 93 -13.67 14.83 -4.51
N ARG A 94 -13.57 15.10 -3.21
CA ARG A 94 -12.28 15.18 -2.52
C ARG A 94 -11.84 13.79 -2.10
N PRO A 95 -10.52 13.50 -2.02
CA PRO A 95 -10.03 12.23 -1.55
C PRO A 95 -10.57 11.90 -0.15
N TYR A 96 -11.15 10.70 0.00
CA TYR A 96 -11.80 10.24 1.22
C TYR A 96 -11.16 8.96 1.77
N LEU A 97 -11.19 7.86 1.00
CA LEU A 97 -10.43 6.65 1.29
C LEU A 97 -9.27 6.46 0.30
N ALA A 98 -8.14 5.94 0.78
CA ALA A 98 -6.96 5.75 -0.06
C ALA A 98 -7.23 4.82 -1.26
N TRP A 99 -6.82 5.25 -2.46
CA TRP A 99 -6.95 4.46 -3.70
C TRP A 99 -5.78 3.50 -3.92
N HIS A 100 -4.74 3.58 -3.10
CA HIS A 100 -3.54 2.76 -3.15
C HIS A 100 -3.30 2.04 -1.82
N GLY A 101 -2.70 0.85 -1.89
CA GLY A 101 -2.37 0.06 -0.71
C GLY A 101 -3.59 -0.38 0.09
N THR A 102 -3.39 -0.57 1.40
CA THR A 102 -4.42 -0.93 2.37
C THR A 102 -5.00 0.35 2.99
N ILE A 103 -6.29 0.32 3.31
CA ILE A 103 -6.95 1.40 4.05
C ILE A 103 -6.76 1.07 5.53
N GLU A 104 -6.18 1.99 6.29
CA GLU A 104 -5.96 1.78 7.70
C GLU A 104 -7.28 1.91 8.49
N ILE A 105 -7.40 1.13 9.57
CA ILE A 105 -8.59 1.11 10.44
C ILE A 105 -9.01 2.51 10.90
N PRO A 106 -8.11 3.42 11.31
CA PRO A 106 -8.52 4.75 11.73
C PRO A 106 -9.14 5.61 10.63
N ASP A 107 -8.78 5.37 9.37
CA ASP A 107 -9.35 6.11 8.24
C ASP A 107 -10.75 5.59 7.92
N ILE A 108 -10.97 4.26 8.07
CA ILE A 108 -12.32 3.66 8.03
C ILE A 108 -13.17 4.18 9.20
N ALA A 109 -12.62 4.24 10.41
CA ALA A 109 -13.29 4.75 11.60
C ALA A 109 -13.73 6.21 11.43
N ARG A 110 -12.86 7.06 10.88
CA ARG A 110 -13.19 8.46 10.57
C ARG A 110 -14.32 8.55 9.54
N ALA A 111 -14.29 7.69 8.52
CA ALA A 111 -15.35 7.63 7.52
C ALA A 111 -16.69 7.12 8.07
N LEU A 112 -16.66 6.19 9.02
CA LEU A 112 -17.82 5.69 9.74
C LEU A 112 -18.47 6.78 10.58
N VAL A 113 -17.69 7.53 11.36
CA VAL A 113 -18.20 8.62 12.22
C VAL A 113 -18.90 9.71 11.39
N ALA A 114 -18.42 10.01 10.19
CA ALA A 114 -19.09 10.94 9.29
C ALA A 114 -20.36 10.36 8.63
N LEU A 115 -20.47 9.03 8.54
CA LEU A 115 -21.59 8.34 7.91
C LEU A 115 -22.77 8.14 8.86
N VAL A 116 -22.50 7.87 10.14
CA VAL A 116 -23.54 7.60 11.14
C VAL A 116 -23.90 8.86 11.94
N PRO A 117 -25.16 9.04 12.37
CA PRO A 117 -25.54 10.15 13.23
C PRO A 117 -24.82 10.11 14.58
N ASP A 118 -24.56 11.28 15.17
CA ASP A 118 -24.04 11.38 16.54
C ASP A 118 -24.92 10.62 17.53
N GLY A 119 -24.28 9.94 18.47
CA GLY A 119 -24.95 9.13 19.47
C GLY A 119 -24.03 8.75 20.63
N PRO A 120 -24.37 7.70 21.40
CA PRO A 120 -23.59 7.27 22.57
C PRO A 120 -22.12 6.93 22.25
N HIS A 121 -21.81 6.61 20.98
CA HIS A 121 -20.46 6.32 20.52
C HIS A 121 -19.60 7.57 20.29
N ALA A 122 -20.17 8.78 20.25
CA ALA A 122 -19.48 10.00 19.83
C ALA A 122 -18.25 10.33 20.71
N GLU A 123 -18.38 10.16 22.03
CA GLU A 123 -17.26 10.38 22.97
C GLU A 123 -16.13 9.36 22.76
N SER A 124 -16.48 8.08 22.62
CA SER A 124 -15.54 6.99 22.35
C SER A 124 -14.82 7.18 21.01
N ALA A 125 -15.57 7.54 19.97
CA ALA A 125 -15.05 7.86 18.65
C ALA A 125 -14.05 9.02 18.68
N ALA A 126 -14.42 10.12 19.35
CA ALA A 126 -13.55 11.28 19.52
C ALA A 126 -12.26 10.93 20.27
N ALA A 127 -12.36 10.16 21.35
CA ALA A 127 -11.21 9.69 22.12
C ALA A 127 -10.28 8.77 21.30
N TYR A 128 -10.86 7.84 20.54
CA TYR A 128 -10.11 6.95 19.64
C TYR A 128 -9.35 7.75 18.58
N LEU A 129 -10.03 8.64 17.86
CA LEU A 129 -9.43 9.44 16.79
C LEU A 129 -8.36 10.38 17.33
N ALA A 130 -8.59 11.04 18.47
CA ALA A 130 -7.60 11.89 19.13
C ALA A 130 -6.33 11.11 19.51
N ARG A 131 -6.48 9.88 20.05
CA ARG A 131 -5.34 9.01 20.38
C ARG A 131 -4.56 8.59 19.13
N VAL A 132 -5.25 8.23 18.05
CA VAL A 132 -4.60 7.89 16.77
C VAL A 132 -3.85 9.09 16.20
N ASP A 133 -4.48 10.27 16.18
CA ASP A 133 -3.88 11.47 15.61
C ASP A 133 -2.63 11.91 16.39
N ALA A 134 -2.67 11.81 17.73
CA ALA A 134 -1.50 12.02 18.58
C ALA A 134 -0.36 11.02 18.28
N ALA A 135 -0.68 9.73 18.10
CA ALA A 135 0.29 8.70 17.76
C ALA A 135 0.89 8.91 16.35
N ARG A 136 0.07 9.24 15.35
CA ARG A 136 0.51 9.57 13.98
C ARG A 136 1.43 10.79 13.98
N ALA A 137 1.10 11.84 14.75
CA ALA A 137 1.94 13.02 14.88
C ALA A 137 3.29 12.69 15.55
N ALA A 138 3.30 11.85 16.60
CA ALA A 138 4.52 11.38 17.25
C ALA A 138 5.40 10.55 16.30
N ALA A 139 4.80 9.62 15.56
CA ALA A 139 5.51 8.80 14.56
C ALA A 139 6.04 9.64 13.40
N GLY A 140 5.30 10.65 12.94
CA GLY A 140 5.74 11.60 11.92
C GLY A 140 6.98 12.38 12.34
N ARG A 141 7.06 12.81 13.61
CA ARG A 141 8.26 13.44 14.19
C ARG A 141 9.44 12.47 14.33
N ALA A 142 9.17 11.18 14.47
CA ALA A 142 10.19 10.14 14.56
C ALA A 142 10.73 9.67 13.19
N ARG A 143 10.27 10.25 12.06
CA ARG A 143 10.73 9.91 10.71
C ARG A 143 12.13 10.43 10.40
N GLY A 144 13.12 9.98 11.15
CA GLY A 144 14.32 9.46 10.52
C GLY A 144 14.04 8.00 10.18
N ILE A 145 13.42 7.73 9.02
CA ILE A 145 13.33 6.35 8.54
C ILE A 145 14.77 5.87 8.46
N ALA A 146 15.16 4.93 9.33
CA ALA A 146 16.43 4.24 9.20
C ALA A 146 16.45 3.68 7.78
N GLN A 147 17.31 4.24 6.92
CA GLN A 147 17.48 3.75 5.57
C GLN A 147 17.90 2.30 5.69
N ARG A 148 17.00 1.38 5.34
CA ARG A 148 17.31 -0.05 5.31
C ARG A 148 18.06 -0.30 4.02
N THR A 149 19.30 0.15 3.97
CA THR A 149 20.21 -0.13 2.86
C THR A 149 20.33 -1.65 2.73
N PRO A 150 19.97 -2.23 1.59
CA PRO A 150 20.11 -3.67 1.37
C PRO A 150 21.55 -4.09 1.63
N TYR A 151 21.72 -5.21 2.34
CA TYR A 151 23.02 -5.77 2.70
C TYR A 151 23.10 -7.27 2.42
N TYR A 152 24.31 -7.82 2.37
CA TYR A 152 24.52 -9.26 2.24
C TYR A 152 23.84 -10.04 3.36
N CYS A 153 23.30 -11.21 3.00
CA CYS A 153 22.80 -12.17 3.99
C CYS A 153 23.93 -12.56 4.97
N SER A 154 23.57 -12.81 6.22
CA SER A 154 24.51 -13.26 7.25
C SER A 154 25.27 -14.51 6.80
N GLY A 155 26.61 -14.41 6.75
CA GLY A 155 27.48 -15.53 6.34
C GLY A 155 27.56 -15.80 4.84
N CYS A 156 26.97 -14.95 3.99
CA CYS A 156 27.03 -15.13 2.55
C CYS A 156 28.48 -14.98 2.03
N PRO A 157 29.00 -15.91 1.22
CA PRO A 157 30.36 -15.81 0.66
C PRO A 157 30.55 -14.59 -0.24
N HIS A 158 29.46 -14.03 -0.79
CA HIS A 158 29.49 -12.80 -1.60
C HIS A 158 30.07 -11.61 -0.84
N ASN A 159 29.90 -11.54 0.49
CA ASN A 159 30.51 -10.48 1.30
C ASN A 159 32.04 -10.54 1.21
N THR A 160 32.63 -11.72 1.27
CA THR A 160 34.09 -11.87 1.17
C THR A 160 34.58 -11.58 -0.24
N SER A 161 33.90 -12.09 -1.27
CA SER A 161 34.35 -11.93 -2.68
C SER A 161 34.21 -10.50 -3.20
N THR A 162 33.27 -9.71 -2.67
CA THR A 162 33.08 -8.30 -3.06
C THR A 162 33.82 -7.30 -2.19
N MET A 163 34.15 -7.67 -0.95
CA MET A 163 34.86 -6.77 -0.02
C MET A 163 36.38 -6.99 -0.05
N ARG A 164 36.87 -8.19 -0.37
CA ARG A 164 38.30 -8.51 -0.31
C ARG A 164 38.90 -8.65 -1.69
N LEU A 165 39.22 -7.51 -2.29
CA LEU A 165 40.03 -7.45 -3.50
C LEU A 165 41.52 -7.31 -3.15
N PRO A 166 42.45 -7.72 -4.03
CA PRO A 166 43.85 -7.36 -3.90
C PRO A 166 44.03 -5.84 -3.82
N GLU A 167 45.07 -5.41 -3.11
CA GLU A 167 45.34 -3.99 -2.89
C GLU A 167 45.53 -3.24 -4.22
N GLY A 168 44.93 -2.04 -4.31
CA GLY A 168 44.96 -1.22 -5.52
C GLY A 168 44.04 -1.70 -6.66
N SER A 169 43.28 -2.78 -6.45
CA SER A 169 42.34 -3.29 -7.47
C SER A 169 40.93 -2.74 -7.25
N ARG A 170 40.17 -2.67 -8.34
CA ARG A 170 38.73 -2.40 -8.32
C ARG A 170 37.95 -3.53 -8.98
N ALA A 171 36.66 -3.60 -8.67
CA ALA A 171 35.74 -4.56 -9.24
C ALA A 171 34.61 -3.86 -10.02
N LEU A 172 34.17 -4.49 -11.09
CA LEU A 172 32.95 -4.14 -11.81
C LEU A 172 31.78 -4.93 -11.21
N ALA A 173 30.72 -4.24 -10.80
CA ALA A 173 29.57 -4.92 -10.19
C ALA A 173 28.81 -5.78 -11.21
N GLY A 174 28.51 -7.02 -10.82
CA GLY A 174 27.59 -7.90 -11.54
C GLY A 174 26.16 -7.77 -11.04
N ILE A 175 25.26 -8.55 -11.63
CA ILE A 175 23.86 -8.60 -11.21
C ILE A 175 23.67 -9.20 -9.80
N GLY A 176 22.45 -9.03 -9.26
CA GLY A 176 22.06 -9.63 -7.99
C GLY A 176 22.79 -9.02 -6.79
N CYS A 177 23.31 -9.86 -5.89
CA CYS A 177 23.96 -9.39 -4.66
C CYS A 177 25.27 -8.62 -4.94
N HIS A 178 25.91 -8.85 -6.09
CA HIS A 178 27.13 -8.12 -6.49
C HIS A 178 26.86 -6.64 -6.77
N TYR A 179 25.67 -6.30 -7.27
CA TYR A 179 25.26 -4.91 -7.48
C TYR A 179 25.30 -4.11 -6.18
N MET A 180 24.97 -4.77 -5.06
CA MET A 180 24.96 -4.14 -3.76
C MET A 180 26.34 -3.68 -3.26
N ALA A 181 27.42 -4.30 -3.76
CA ALA A 181 28.78 -3.87 -3.43
C ALA A 181 29.05 -2.41 -3.80
N SER A 182 28.37 -1.91 -4.85
CA SER A 182 28.56 -0.55 -5.38
C SER A 182 28.23 0.57 -4.39
N TRP A 183 27.42 0.30 -3.36
CA TRP A 183 27.13 1.25 -2.26
C TRP A 183 27.71 0.82 -0.92
N MET A 184 28.40 -0.33 -0.88
CA MET A 184 29.05 -0.82 0.34
C MET A 184 30.55 -0.57 0.33
N THR A 185 31.16 -0.49 -0.85
CA THR A 185 32.60 -0.26 -1.00
C THR A 185 32.88 0.85 -1.99
N PRO A 186 33.96 1.63 -1.78
CA PRO A 186 34.36 2.67 -2.73
C PRO A 186 35.10 2.12 -3.96
N TYR A 187 35.45 0.84 -3.97
CA TYR A 187 36.29 0.20 -4.99
C TYR A 187 35.52 -0.80 -5.87
N THR A 188 34.20 -0.87 -5.74
CA THR A 188 33.34 -1.56 -6.70
C THR A 188 32.52 -0.51 -7.45
N ASP A 189 32.66 -0.46 -8.76
CA ASP A 189 32.02 0.54 -9.61
C ASP A 189 31.30 -0.11 -10.80
N ASN A 190 30.45 0.69 -11.46
CA ASN A 190 29.68 0.27 -12.63
C ASN A 190 28.71 -0.90 -12.35
N PHE A 191 27.84 -1.22 -13.32
CA PHE A 191 26.99 -2.41 -13.27
C PHE A 191 26.62 -2.84 -14.68
N SER A 192 26.13 -4.06 -14.83
CA SER A 192 25.73 -4.60 -16.14
C SER A 192 24.47 -5.44 -16.02
N GLN A 193 23.78 -5.62 -17.15
CA GLN A 193 22.73 -6.63 -17.30
C GLN A 193 23.31 -8.05 -17.26
N MET A 194 22.44 -9.04 -17.04
CA MET A 194 22.82 -10.45 -17.01
C MET A 194 23.57 -10.87 -18.29
N GLY A 195 24.73 -11.50 -18.12
CA GLY A 195 25.61 -11.93 -19.20
C GLY A 195 26.48 -10.81 -19.79
N GLY A 196 26.34 -9.58 -19.30
CA GLY A 196 27.15 -8.42 -19.68
C GLY A 196 28.30 -8.13 -18.72
N GLU A 197 28.50 -8.97 -17.69
CA GLU A 197 29.51 -8.76 -16.66
C GLU A 197 30.91 -8.67 -17.27
N GLY A 198 31.64 -7.62 -16.90
CA GLY A 198 33.00 -7.36 -17.40
C GLY A 198 33.08 -6.69 -18.78
N VAL A 199 32.00 -6.61 -19.56
CA VAL A 199 32.02 -6.00 -20.92
C VAL A 199 32.40 -4.52 -20.88
N ALA A 200 32.03 -3.80 -19.82
CA ALA A 200 32.41 -2.40 -19.63
C ALA A 200 33.94 -2.19 -19.66
N TRP A 201 34.72 -3.20 -19.25
CA TRP A 201 36.18 -3.13 -19.30
C TRP A 201 36.73 -3.04 -20.72
N ILE A 202 36.10 -3.69 -21.70
CA ILE A 202 36.53 -3.66 -23.10
C ILE A 202 36.56 -2.22 -23.63
N GLY A 203 35.57 -1.41 -23.23
CA GLY A 203 35.51 0.01 -23.60
C GLY A 203 36.43 0.90 -22.77
N GLN A 204 36.70 0.56 -21.51
CA GLN A 204 37.52 1.37 -20.60
C GLN A 204 39.03 1.14 -20.79
N ALA A 205 39.44 -0.12 -21.05
CA ALA A 205 40.84 -0.53 -21.09
C ALA A 205 41.76 0.32 -21.98
N PRO A 206 41.34 0.83 -23.15
CA PRO A 206 42.19 1.68 -24.00
C PRO A 206 42.44 3.09 -23.43
N PHE A 207 41.66 3.52 -22.44
CA PHE A 207 41.63 4.90 -21.94
C PHE A 207 42.07 5.01 -20.47
N THR A 208 42.65 3.94 -19.91
CA THR A 208 43.14 3.89 -18.54
C THR A 208 44.51 3.22 -18.49
N ASP A 209 45.32 3.58 -17.48
CA ASP A 209 46.59 2.92 -17.21
C ASP A 209 46.41 1.62 -16.39
N GLU A 210 45.21 1.40 -15.83
CA GLU A 210 44.85 0.17 -15.09
C GLU A 210 45.05 -1.07 -15.97
N LYS A 211 45.81 -2.04 -15.47
CA LYS A 211 46.11 -3.27 -16.21
C LYS A 211 45.10 -4.39 -15.98
N HIS A 212 44.38 -4.35 -14.87
CA HIS A 212 43.51 -5.44 -14.44
C HIS A 212 42.34 -4.91 -13.59
N VAL A 213 41.16 -5.49 -13.81
CA VAL A 213 39.96 -5.28 -12.99
C VAL A 213 39.32 -6.63 -12.68
N PHE A 214 38.61 -6.71 -11.57
CA PHE A 214 37.80 -7.88 -11.24
C PHE A 214 36.38 -7.69 -11.80
N ALA A 215 35.81 -8.71 -12.42
CA ALA A 215 34.41 -8.69 -12.83
C ALA A 215 33.63 -9.63 -11.91
N ASN A 216 32.72 -9.08 -11.11
CA ASN A 216 31.86 -9.89 -10.27
C ASN A 216 30.81 -10.54 -11.17
N LEU A 217 30.76 -11.87 -11.20
CA LEU A 217 29.80 -12.62 -12.01
C LEU A 217 28.63 -13.05 -11.14
N GLY A 218 27.45 -12.49 -11.38
CA GLY A 218 26.23 -12.84 -10.64
C GLY A 218 25.43 -13.95 -11.31
N ASP A 219 24.66 -14.69 -10.50
CA ASP A 219 23.75 -15.75 -10.94
C ASP A 219 22.27 -15.40 -10.68
N GLY A 220 21.97 -14.13 -10.39
CA GLY A 220 20.66 -13.69 -9.92
C GLY A 220 19.68 -13.24 -11.01
N THR A 221 18.43 -13.69 -10.93
CA THR A 221 17.30 -13.39 -11.85
C THR A 221 16.74 -11.95 -11.78
N TYR A 222 17.37 -11.03 -11.04
CA TYR A 222 16.90 -9.65 -10.93
C TYR A 222 17.89 -8.72 -11.64
N SER A 223 17.49 -8.29 -12.83
CA SER A 223 18.02 -7.12 -13.56
C SER A 223 17.18 -5.90 -13.24
#